data_AF-A0A397UWW2-F1
#
_entry.id   AF-A0A397UWW2-F1
#
_cell.length_a   1.000
_cell.length_b   1.000
_cell.length_c   1.000
_cell.angle_alpha   90.00
_cell.angle_beta   90.00
_cell.angle_gamma   90.00
#
_symmetry.space_group_name_H-M   'P 1'
#
loop_
_entity.id
_entity.type
_entity.pdbx_description
1 polymer ?
#
loop_
_entity_poly.entity_id
_entity_poly.type
_entity_poly.pdbx_seq_one_letter_code
_entity_poly.pdbx_strand_id
1 'polypeptide(L)'
;MLLKAFSKEQTERFEVYRRSALSKPNVKKLVSGILGQPCSNNISIVVAGFSKIFIGEIVEKALDIKKEWGSEGPLSPDHIREAFRRYKQETG
;
A
#
# COMPACT_ATOMS: atom_id res chain seq x y z
N MET A 1 -19.93 -13.95 -10.53
CA MET A 1 -18.71 -13.54 -9.79
C MET A 1 -18.69 -12.02 -9.72
N LEU A 2 -18.38 -11.47 -8.55
CA LEU A 2 -18.42 -10.02 -8.22
C LEU A 2 -17.74 -9.12 -9.27
N LEU A 3 -16.64 -9.59 -9.87
CA LEU A 3 -15.92 -8.86 -10.93
C LEU A 3 -16.78 -8.56 -12.18
N LYS A 4 -17.79 -9.38 -12.48
CA LYS A 4 -18.72 -9.15 -13.61
C LYS A 4 -19.77 -8.07 -13.32
N ALA A 5 -19.89 -7.64 -12.06
CA ALA A 5 -20.83 -6.61 -11.62
C ALA A 5 -20.15 -5.25 -11.39
N PHE A 6 -18.84 -5.14 -11.65
CA PHE A 6 -18.11 -3.89 -11.48
C PHE A 6 -18.54 -2.86 -12.52
N SER A 7 -18.60 -1.60 -12.10
CA SER A 7 -18.61 -0.49 -13.04
C SER A 7 -17.29 -0.45 -13.83
N LYS A 8 -17.27 0.25 -14.96
CA LYS A 8 -16.06 0.45 -15.75
C LYS A 8 -14.92 1.03 -14.90
N GLU A 9 -15.24 2.02 -14.08
CA GLU A 9 -14.28 2.68 -13.19
C GLU A 9 -13.75 1.74 -12.09
N GLN A 10 -14.62 0.91 -11.50
CA GLN A 10 -14.20 -0.10 -10.51
C GLN A 10 -13.28 -1.15 -11.13
N THR A 11 -13.55 -1.57 -12.37
CA THR A 11 -12.71 -2.50 -13.13
C THR A 11 -11.33 -1.91 -13.38
N GLU A 12 -11.27 -0.67 -13.82
CA GLU A 12 -10.02 0.04 -14.06
C GLU A 12 -9.17 0.16 -12.79
N ARG A 13 -9.77 0.60 -11.67
CA ARG A 13 -9.07 0.67 -10.38
C ARG A 13 -8.59 -0.70 -9.91
N PHE A 14 -9.38 -1.75 -10.09
CA PHE A 14 -9.00 -3.11 -9.72
C PHE A 14 -7.81 -3.63 -10.54
N GLU A 15 -7.77 -3.39 -11.85
CA GLU A 15 -6.64 -3.77 -12.70
C GLU A 15 -5.36 -3.01 -12.37
N VAL A 16 -5.47 -1.73 -11.95
CA VAL A 16 -4.33 -0.99 -11.41
C VAL A 16 -3.84 -1.67 -10.13
N TYR A 17 -4.70 -1.87 -9.13
CA TYR A 17 -4.36 -2.56 -7.88
C TYR A 17 -3.70 -3.92 -8.09
N ARG A 18 -4.26 -4.74 -9.00
CA ARG A 18 -3.79 -6.09 -9.31
C ARG A 18 -2.37 -6.07 -9.89
N ARG A 19 -2.07 -5.11 -10.77
CA ARG A 19 -0.77 -5.00 -11.45
C ARG A 19 0.27 -4.19 -10.68
N SER A 20 -0.14 -3.34 -9.74
CA SER A 20 0.77 -2.58 -8.89
C SER A 20 1.65 -3.52 -8.06
N ALA A 21 2.97 -3.33 -8.13
CA ALA A 21 3.94 -4.07 -7.35
C ALA A 21 5.18 -3.22 -7.08
N LEU A 22 5.89 -3.50 -5.98
CA LEU A 22 7.16 -2.88 -5.68
C LEU A 22 8.29 -3.52 -6.51
N SER A 23 9.22 -2.69 -6.97
CA SER A 23 10.38 -3.14 -7.74
C SER A 23 11.27 -4.05 -6.89
N LYS A 24 11.27 -5.35 -7.19
CA LYS A 24 12.09 -6.35 -6.48
C LYS A 24 13.58 -5.97 -6.46
N PRO A 25 14.21 -5.48 -7.55
CA PRO A 25 15.60 -4.99 -7.51
C PRO A 25 15.82 -3.84 -6.52
N ASN A 26 14.88 -2.88 -6.44
CA ASN A 26 15.01 -1.74 -5.52
C ASN A 26 14.82 -2.18 -4.07
N VAL A 27 13.84 -3.06 -3.80
CA VAL A 27 13.64 -3.66 -2.48
C VAL A 27 14.89 -4.44 -2.04
N LYS A 28 15.45 -5.26 -2.94
CA LYS A 28 16.68 -6.00 -2.69
C LYS A 28 17.84 -5.08 -2.32
N LYS A 29 18.03 -3.98 -3.07
CA LYS A 29 19.09 -2.99 -2.82
C LYS A 29 18.92 -2.32 -1.46
N LEU A 30 17.69 -1.92 -1.11
CA LEU A 30 17.38 -1.31 0.18
C LEU A 30 17.65 -2.26 1.34
N VAL A 31 17.10 -3.48 1.28
CA VAL A 31 17.26 -4.49 2.34
C VAL A 31 18.73 -4.87 2.52
N SER A 32 19.47 -5.07 1.42
CA SER A 32 20.91 -5.37 1.51
C SER A 32 21.71 -4.22 2.14
N GLY A 33 21.34 -2.96 1.84
CA GLY A 33 21.99 -1.79 2.42
C GLY A 33 21.74 -1.64 3.92
N ILE A 34 20.53 -1.98 4.40
CA ILE A 34 20.18 -1.95 5.82
C ILE A 34 20.89 -3.07 6.59
N LEU A 35 20.94 -4.28 6.04
CA LEU A 35 21.52 -5.45 6.70
C LEU A 35 23.05 -5.54 6.57
N GLY A 36 23.67 -4.72 5.72
CA GLY A 36 25.10 -4.79 5.40
C GLY A 36 25.53 -6.08 4.71
N GLN A 37 24.58 -6.85 4.15
CA GLN A 37 24.85 -8.15 3.52
C GLN A 37 23.95 -8.39 2.29
N PRO A 38 24.37 -9.25 1.34
CA PRO A 38 23.56 -9.56 0.16
C PRO A 38 22.20 -10.21 0.52
N CYS A 39 21.10 -9.61 0.06
CA CYS A 39 19.76 -10.16 0.22
C CYS A 39 19.40 -11.15 -0.91
N SER A 40 18.74 -12.25 -0.56
CA SER A 40 18.26 -13.24 -1.54
C SER A 40 17.02 -12.73 -2.30
N ASN A 41 16.76 -13.31 -3.48
CA ASN A 41 15.59 -12.95 -4.27
C ASN A 41 14.27 -13.32 -3.56
N ASN A 42 14.24 -14.43 -2.82
CA ASN A 42 13.06 -14.87 -2.06
C ASN A 42 12.72 -13.87 -0.96
N ILE A 43 13.72 -13.39 -0.21
CA ILE A 43 13.49 -12.36 0.81
C ILE A 43 12.98 -11.07 0.17
N SER A 44 13.52 -10.69 -0.99
CA SER A 44 13.06 -9.50 -1.73
C SER A 44 11.59 -9.60 -2.15
N ILE A 45 11.12 -10.81 -2.52
CA ILE A 45 9.70 -11.08 -2.84
C ILE A 45 8.84 -10.93 -1.59
N VAL A 46 9.26 -11.54 -0.48
CA VAL A 46 8.52 -11.50 0.79
C VAL A 46 8.38 -10.06 1.30
N VAL A 47 9.49 -9.31 1.34
CA VAL A 47 9.48 -7.91 1.77
C VAL A 47 8.60 -7.06 0.85
N ALA A 48 8.70 -7.23 -0.47
CA ALA A 48 7.83 -6.51 -1.41
C ALA A 48 6.34 -6.84 -1.19
N GLY A 49 6.01 -8.09 -0.83
CA GLY A 49 4.67 -8.52 -0.49
C GLY A 49 4.14 -7.83 0.76
N PHE A 50 4.87 -7.89 1.88
CA PHE A 50 4.49 -7.21 3.12
C PHE A 50 4.40 -5.69 2.96
N SER A 51 5.33 -5.09 2.23
CA SER A 51 5.27 -3.66 1.93
C SER A 51 4.04 -3.29 1.11
N LYS A 52 3.57 -4.14 0.17
CA LYS A 52 2.33 -3.90 -0.57
C LYS A 52 1.09 -3.98 0.33
N ILE A 53 1.06 -4.95 1.26
CA ILE A 53 -0.03 -5.08 2.24
C ILE A 53 -0.10 -3.81 3.09
N PHE A 54 1.03 -3.40 3.66
CA PHE A 54 1.12 -2.18 4.47
C PHE A 54 0.65 -0.93 3.71
N ILE A 55 1.06 -0.75 2.45
CA ILE A 55 0.57 0.37 1.63
C ILE A 55 -0.95 0.32 1.45
N GLY A 56 -1.52 -0.88 1.25
CA GLY A 56 -2.96 -1.09 1.14
C GLY A 56 -3.70 -0.62 2.40
N GLU A 57 -3.26 -1.10 3.56
CA GLU A 57 -3.85 -0.76 4.87
C GLU A 57 -3.81 0.75 5.14
N ILE A 58 -2.69 1.41 4.82
CA ILE A 58 -2.54 2.86 4.98
C ILE A 58 -3.48 3.61 4.04
N VAL A 59 -3.59 3.21 2.77
CA VAL A 59 -4.46 3.87 1.78
C VAL A 59 -5.94 3.69 2.15
N GLU A 60 -6.35 2.49 2.57
CA GLU A 60 -7.71 2.21 3.03
C GLU A 60 -8.08 3.09 4.23
N LYS A 61 -7.21 3.12 5.24
CA LYS A 61 -7.43 3.94 6.44
C LYS A 61 -7.45 5.44 6.11
N ALA A 62 -6.61 5.90 5.19
CA ALA A 62 -6.62 7.28 4.72
C ALA A 62 -7.92 7.64 3.97
N LEU A 63 -8.50 6.71 3.22
CA LEU A 63 -9.81 6.91 2.57
C LEU A 63 -10.92 7.03 3.59
N ASP A 64 -10.87 6.29 4.70
CA ASP A 64 -11.85 6.41 5.77
C ASP A 64 -11.71 7.73 6.54
N ILE A 65 -10.49 8.15 6.86
CA ILE A 65 -10.22 9.48 7.45
C ILE A 65 -10.72 10.61 6.55
N LYS A 66 -10.47 10.52 5.23
CA LYS A 66 -10.98 11.51 4.27
C LYS A 66 -12.51 11.63 4.36
N LYS A 67 -13.24 10.51 4.46
CA LYS A 67 -14.70 10.49 4.62
C LYS A 67 -15.13 11.09 5.97
N GLU A 68 -14.47 10.70 7.06
CA GLU A 68 -14.72 11.24 8.41
C GLU A 68 -14.56 12.76 8.46
N TRP A 69 -13.57 13.29 7.74
CA TRP A 69 -13.27 14.73 7.68
C TRP A 69 -14.14 15.48 6.66
N GLY A 70 -15.03 14.79 5.94
CA GLY A 70 -15.85 15.40 4.89
C GLY A 70 -15.04 16.02 3.75
N SER A 71 -13.81 15.53 3.53
CA SER A 71 -12.91 16.08 2.53
C SER A 71 -13.22 15.52 1.13
N GLU A 72 -13.18 16.37 0.11
CA GLU A 72 -13.39 15.98 -1.29
C GLU A 72 -12.06 15.86 -2.06
N GLY A 73 -12.09 15.27 -3.25
CA GLY A 73 -10.89 15.16 -4.11
C GLY A 73 -9.91 14.04 -3.73
N PRO A 74 -8.64 14.09 -4.18
CA PRO A 74 -7.64 13.05 -3.91
C PRO A 74 -7.23 12.96 -2.42
N LEU A 75 -6.53 11.90 -2.03
CA LEU A 75 -5.92 11.81 -0.71
C LEU A 75 -4.85 12.90 -0.54
N SER A 76 -4.97 13.71 0.51
CA SER A 76 -3.98 14.71 0.89
C SER A 76 -2.87 14.07 1.75
N PRO A 77 -1.70 14.71 1.88
CA PRO A 77 -0.67 14.28 2.81
C PRO A 77 -1.16 14.14 4.26
N ASP A 78 -2.12 14.96 4.69
CA ASP A 78 -2.65 14.92 6.05
C ASP A 78 -3.48 13.65 6.32
N HIS A 79 -4.25 13.18 5.33
CA HIS A 79 -4.96 11.90 5.43
C HIS A 79 -3.98 10.74 5.63
N ILE A 80 -2.84 10.75 4.91
CA ILE A 80 -1.83 9.68 5.01
C ILE A 80 -1.11 9.74 6.36
N ARG A 81 -0.75 10.93 6.85
CA ARG A 81 -0.11 11.11 8.16
C ARG A 81 -1.03 10.62 9.28
N GLU A 82 -2.29 11.00 9.24
CA GLU A 82 -3.28 10.56 10.23
C GLU A 82 -3.53 9.05 10.14
N ALA A 83 -3.61 8.49 8.94
CA ALA A 83 -3.72 7.04 8.75
C ALA A 83 -2.55 6.31 9.39
N PHE A 84 -1.32 6.79 9.18
CA PHE A 84 -0.13 6.20 9.81
C PHE A 84 -0.13 6.36 11.33
N ARG A 85 -0.59 7.50 11.86
CA ARG A 85 -0.73 7.73 13.30
C ARG A 85 -1.69 6.73 13.93
N ARG A 86 -2.87 6.52 13.34
CA ARG A 86 -3.88 5.55 13.81
C ARG A 86 -3.40 4.11 13.66
N TYR A 87 -2.80 3.76 12.52
CA TYR A 87 -2.21 2.43 12.30
C TYR A 87 -1.22 2.05 13.41
N LYS A 88 -0.35 2.98 13.82
CA LYS A 88 0.60 2.74 14.93
C LYS A 88 -0.06 2.49 16.28
N GLN A 89 -1.27 3.01 16.52
CA GLN A 89 -1.99 2.81 17.78
C GLN A 89 -2.73 1.46 17.83
N GLU A 90 -3.06 0.91 16.66
CA GLU A 90 -3.73 -0.39 16.54
C GLU A 90 -2.74 -1.56 16.54
N THR A 91 -1.55 -1.34 15.96
CA THR A 91 -0.54 -2.40 15.73
C THR A 91 0.65 -2.33 16.69
N GLY A 92 0.74 -1.27 17.51
CA GLY A 92 1.77 -1.08 18.55
C GLY A 92 1.28 -1.53 19.92
#